data_AF-A0A8I1QUL1-F1
#
_entry.id   AF-A0A8I1QUL1-F1
#
_cell.length_a   1.000
_cell.length_b   1.000
_cell.length_c   1.000
_cell.angle_alpha   90.00
_cell.angle_beta   90.00
_cell.angle_gamma   90.00
#
_symmetry.space_group_name_H-M   'P 1'
#
loop_
_entity.id
_entity.type
_entity.pdbx_description
1 polymer ?
#
loop_
_entity_poly.entity_id
_entity_poly.type
_entity_poly.pdbx_seq_one_letter_code
_entity_poly.pdbx_strand_id
1 'polypeptide(L)'
;MSRTIPDWVIETCWWTSGIFATGALWYFLSIKDYSYAVGSGALAFVFALAAIALHRRKDQLAEQSLPTEFKDEVPDEYIRRSLDEPTDVRLFHSLPELKAIARRTAQPGWDTGITAEMRKATYDVVDLYEHIWLKLAEFYPVKHFGKDGAAAHIKNYIRERYKFHWAKHEPGGPGTGGTIVGVLTGGDVMDDLDRLIIETATGLVGYRDDFDFNAWRDRWRGEGSSNDA
;
A
#
# COMPACT_ATOMS: atom_id res chain seq x y z
N MET A 1 -13.94 2.26 22.83
CA MET A 1 -14.88 1.80 21.79
C MET A 1 -15.36 3.01 21.01
N SER A 2 -14.64 3.39 19.94
CA SER A 2 -15.14 4.40 19.00
C SER A 2 -16.28 3.77 18.21
N ARG A 3 -17.51 4.25 18.43
CA ARG A 3 -18.65 3.86 17.58
C ARG A 3 -18.44 4.56 16.24
N THR A 4 -17.93 3.83 15.25
CA THR A 4 -17.93 4.27 13.86
C THR A 4 -19.38 4.45 13.40
N ILE A 5 -19.62 5.48 12.60
CA ILE A 5 -20.93 5.70 11.98
C ILE A 5 -21.05 4.71 10.83
N PRO A 6 -22.02 3.76 10.83
CA PRO A 6 -22.16 2.79 9.76
C PRO A 6 -22.58 3.46 8.44
N ASP A 7 -22.05 3.00 7.31
CA ASP A 7 -22.32 3.57 5.99
C ASP A 7 -23.78 3.52 5.58
N TRP A 8 -24.47 2.43 5.94
CA TRP A 8 -25.90 2.28 5.67
C TRP A 8 -26.75 3.41 6.29
N VAL A 9 -26.29 4.04 7.37
CA VAL A 9 -27.00 5.18 8.00
C VAL A 9 -26.92 6.42 7.10
N ILE A 10 -25.74 6.71 6.54
CA ILE A 10 -25.53 7.84 5.63
C ILE A 10 -26.30 7.60 4.32
N GLU A 11 -26.22 6.38 3.77
CA GLU A 11 -26.96 5.96 2.59
C GLU A 11 -28.48 6.07 2.79
N THR A 12 -28.99 5.64 3.94
CA THR A 12 -30.43 5.74 4.26
C THR A 12 -30.88 7.21 4.32
N CYS A 13 -30.06 8.11 4.88
CA CYS A 13 -30.36 9.55 4.88
C CYS A 13 -30.40 10.12 3.45
N TRP A 14 -29.45 9.76 2.59
CA TRP A 14 -29.45 10.18 1.19
C TRP A 14 -30.64 9.66 0.41
N TRP A 15 -30.95 8.37 0.56
CA TRP A 15 -32.08 7.74 -0.09
C TRP A 15 -33.41 8.39 0.34
N THR A 16 -33.58 8.60 1.65
CA THR A 16 -34.78 9.24 2.20
C THR A 16 -34.92 10.69 1.74
N SER A 17 -33.82 11.45 1.72
CA SER A 17 -33.79 12.79 1.13
C SER A 17 -34.24 12.77 -0.34
N GLY A 18 -33.78 11.80 -1.12
CA GLY A 18 -34.16 11.63 -2.53
C GLY A 18 -35.66 11.41 -2.72
N ILE A 19 -36.29 10.57 -1.90
CA ILE A 19 -37.74 10.31 -1.94
C ILE A 19 -38.54 11.58 -1.68
N PHE A 20 -38.17 12.33 -0.65
CA PHE A 20 -38.86 13.56 -0.29
C PHE A 20 -38.63 14.68 -1.31
N ALA A 21 -37.44 14.76 -1.91
CA ALA A 21 -37.10 15.78 -2.90
C ALA A 21 -37.76 15.51 -4.26
N THR A 22 -37.97 14.25 -4.62
CA THR A 22 -38.49 13.87 -5.95
C THR A 22 -39.91 13.30 -5.84
N GLY A 23 -40.06 12.07 -5.33
CA GLY A 23 -41.34 11.37 -5.31
C GLY A 23 -42.46 12.13 -4.59
N ALA A 24 -42.27 12.42 -3.30
CA ALA A 24 -43.32 13.04 -2.50
C ALA A 24 -43.57 14.51 -2.90
N LEU A 25 -42.51 15.27 -3.20
CA LEU A 25 -42.65 16.66 -3.64
C LEU A 25 -43.49 16.77 -4.93
N TRP A 26 -43.16 15.98 -5.97
CA TRP A 26 -43.89 16.02 -7.24
C TRP A 26 -45.32 15.50 -7.09
N TYR A 27 -45.53 14.47 -6.27
CA TYR A 27 -46.87 13.97 -5.95
C TYR A 27 -47.75 15.07 -5.36
N PHE A 28 -47.30 15.77 -4.31
CA PHE A 28 -48.10 16.82 -3.68
C PHE A 28 -48.33 18.04 -4.60
N LEU A 29 -47.33 18.39 -5.41
CA LEU A 29 -47.51 19.40 -6.46
C LEU A 29 -48.58 19.00 -7.49
N SER A 30 -48.63 17.72 -7.89
CA SER A 30 -49.59 17.21 -8.88
C SER A 30 -51.04 17.32 -8.41
N ILE A 31 -51.29 17.12 -7.11
CA ILE A 31 -52.62 17.25 -6.50
C ILE A 31 -52.90 18.68 -5.99
N LYS A 32 -51.99 19.63 -6.29
CA LYS A 32 -52.05 21.05 -5.88
C LYS A 32 -52.08 21.26 -4.37
N ASP A 33 -51.52 20.32 -3.60
CA ASP A 33 -51.40 20.44 -2.16
C ASP A 33 -50.05 21.05 -1.79
N TYR A 34 -50.00 22.38 -1.82
CA TYR A 34 -48.76 23.14 -1.60
C TYR A 34 -48.21 23.01 -0.17
N SER A 35 -49.07 22.80 0.83
CA SER A 35 -48.64 22.67 2.22
C SER A 35 -47.81 21.40 2.43
N TYR A 36 -48.28 20.26 1.91
CA TYR A 36 -47.50 19.02 1.98
C TYR A 36 -46.29 19.02 1.03
N ALA A 37 -46.36 19.73 -0.10
CA ALA A 37 -45.19 19.93 -0.97
C ALA A 37 -44.07 20.67 -0.23
N VAL A 38 -44.38 21.76 0.47
CA VAL A 38 -43.40 22.51 1.29
C VAL A 38 -42.86 21.64 2.42
N GLY A 39 -43.71 20.87 3.11
CA GLY A 39 -43.29 19.93 4.16
C GLY A 39 -42.33 18.85 3.63
N SER A 40 -42.60 18.32 2.43
CA SER A 40 -41.72 17.35 1.76
C SER A 40 -40.36 17.96 1.43
N GLY A 41 -40.32 19.18 0.90
CA GLY A 41 -39.06 19.89 0.62
C GLY A 41 -38.24 20.14 1.89
N ALA A 42 -38.89 20.53 2.99
CA ALA A 42 -38.23 20.73 4.27
C ALA A 42 -37.63 19.42 4.84
N LEU A 43 -38.37 18.31 4.76
CA LEU A 43 -37.86 17.00 5.18
C LEU A 43 -36.67 16.55 4.35
N ALA A 44 -36.72 16.70 3.02
CA ALA A 44 -35.60 16.41 2.15
C ALA A 44 -34.34 17.19 2.59
N PHE A 45 -34.49 18.49 2.85
CA PHE A 45 -33.39 19.34 3.28
C PHE A 45 -32.79 18.89 4.63
N VAL A 46 -33.63 18.52 5.60
CA VAL A 46 -33.17 18.02 6.90
C VAL A 46 -32.38 16.72 6.75
N PHE A 47 -32.85 15.77 5.94
CA PHE A 47 -32.14 14.51 5.72
C PHE A 47 -30.81 14.70 4.96
N ALA A 48 -30.77 15.63 3.99
CA ALA A 48 -29.52 15.99 3.31
C ALA A 48 -28.50 16.60 4.29
N LEU A 49 -28.92 17.54 5.15
CA LEU A 49 -28.05 18.11 6.18
C LEU A 49 -27.55 17.05 7.18
N ALA A 50 -28.42 16.13 7.58
CA ALA A 50 -28.05 15.02 8.45
C ALA A 50 -27.01 14.12 7.78
N ALA A 51 -27.18 13.77 6.51
CA ALA A 51 -26.20 12.97 5.75
C ALA A 51 -24.84 13.67 5.67
N ILE A 52 -24.82 14.98 5.36
CA ILE A 52 -23.58 15.78 5.31
C ILE A 52 -22.89 15.83 6.68
N ALA A 53 -23.66 16.06 7.75
CA ALA A 53 -23.12 16.13 9.11
C ALA A 53 -22.56 14.78 9.57
N LEU A 54 -23.24 13.68 9.25
CA LEU A 54 -22.78 12.32 9.54
C LEU A 54 -21.51 11.99 8.76
N HIS A 55 -21.44 12.37 7.48
CA HIS A 55 -20.25 12.16 6.65
C HIS A 55 -19.03 12.90 7.23
N ARG A 56 -19.18 14.19 7.52
CA ARG A 56 -18.11 14.99 8.15
C ARG A 56 -17.67 14.43 9.49
N ARG A 57 -18.61 13.96 10.31
CA ARG A 57 -18.29 13.36 11.62
C ARG A 57 -17.57 12.02 11.45
N LYS A 58 -17.94 11.22 10.46
CA LYS A 58 -17.24 9.97 10.11
C LYS A 58 -15.79 10.30 9.71
N ASP A 59 -15.60 11.30 8.86
CA ASP A 59 -14.27 11.71 8.40
C ASP A 59 -13.41 12.24 9.56
N GLN A 60 -13.97 13.06 10.45
CA GLN A 60 -13.28 13.53 11.66
C GLN A 60 -12.87 12.40 12.60
N LEU A 61 -13.72 11.37 12.76
CA LEU A 61 -13.40 10.21 13.58
C LEU A 61 -12.29 9.37 12.95
N ALA A 62 -12.28 9.25 11.62
CA ALA A 62 -11.20 8.59 10.89
C ALA A 62 -9.88 9.37 11.05
N GLU A 63 -9.89 10.69 10.88
CA GLU A 63 -8.72 11.55 11.06
C GLU A 63 -8.18 11.53 12.50
N GLN A 64 -9.06 11.50 13.51
CA GLN A 64 -8.66 11.37 14.91
C GLN A 64 -7.98 10.03 15.23
N SER A 65 -8.30 8.98 14.48
CA SER A 65 -7.70 7.64 14.66
C SER A 65 -6.30 7.52 14.06
N LEU A 66 -5.90 8.44 13.18
CA LEU A 66 -4.55 8.47 12.62
C LEU A 66 -3.52 8.84 13.69
N PRO A 67 -2.36 8.18 13.74
CA PRO A 67 -1.24 8.63 14.56
C PRO A 67 -0.84 10.06 14.18
N THR A 68 -0.36 10.86 15.15
CA THR A 68 -0.02 12.28 14.95
C THR A 68 0.94 12.52 13.78
N GLU A 69 1.85 11.57 13.55
CA GLU A 69 2.83 11.58 12.46
C GLU A 69 2.20 11.63 11.05
N PHE A 70 0.95 11.17 10.90
CA PHE A 70 0.25 11.09 9.61
C PHE A 70 -0.82 12.18 9.41
N LYS A 71 -1.08 13.02 10.43
CA LYS A 71 -2.17 14.03 10.38
C LYS A 71 -1.86 15.19 9.43
N ASP A 72 -0.61 15.58 9.30
CA ASP A 72 -0.18 16.67 8.41
C ASP A 72 0.11 16.18 6.97
N GLU A 73 0.10 14.86 6.75
CA GLU A 73 0.44 14.20 5.48
C GLU A 73 -0.76 13.48 4.86
N VAL A 74 -1.99 13.98 5.11
CA VAL A 74 -3.24 13.37 4.62
C VAL A 74 -3.08 12.99 3.14
N PRO A 75 -3.35 11.72 2.78
CA PRO A 75 -3.06 11.22 1.45
C PRO A 75 -3.81 12.01 0.38
N ASP A 76 -3.15 12.23 -0.75
CA ASP A 76 -3.85 12.55 -1.98
C ASP A 76 -4.72 11.32 -2.36
N GLU A 77 -5.93 11.52 -2.89
CA GLU A 77 -6.78 10.42 -3.37
C GLU A 77 -6.17 9.72 -4.58
N TYR A 78 -5.15 10.32 -5.20
CA TYR A 78 -4.47 9.75 -6.34
C TYR A 78 -3.69 8.46 -6.00
N ILE A 79 -4.22 7.34 -6.48
CA ILE A 79 -3.58 6.01 -6.50
C ILE A 79 -3.32 5.65 -7.97
N ARG A 80 -2.10 5.21 -8.29
CA ARG A 80 -1.70 4.94 -9.68
C ARG A 80 -2.15 3.57 -10.17
N ARG A 81 -2.19 2.58 -9.29
CA ARG A 81 -2.57 1.19 -9.59
C ARG A 81 -3.70 0.71 -8.70
N SER A 82 -4.55 -0.15 -9.25
CA SER A 82 -5.63 -0.80 -8.50
C SER A 82 -5.56 -2.31 -8.66
N LEU A 83 -5.78 -3.04 -7.58
CA LEU A 83 -5.91 -4.51 -7.63
C LEU A 83 -7.24 -4.96 -8.27
N ASP A 84 -8.11 -4.02 -8.64
CA ASP A 84 -9.32 -4.32 -9.40
C ASP A 84 -9.05 -4.31 -10.93
N GLU A 85 -7.88 -3.82 -11.35
CA GLU A 85 -7.46 -3.81 -12.75
C GLU A 85 -6.66 -5.09 -13.12
N PRO A 86 -7.10 -5.87 -14.12
CA PRO A 86 -6.45 -7.14 -14.48
C PRO A 86 -4.96 -7.00 -14.86
N THR A 87 -4.56 -5.85 -15.40
CA THR A 87 -3.14 -5.57 -15.73
C THR A 87 -2.27 -5.45 -14.49
N ASP A 88 -2.79 -4.86 -13.42
CA ASP A 88 -2.05 -4.60 -12.19
C ASP A 88 -1.96 -5.87 -11.34
N VAL A 89 -3.02 -6.68 -11.32
CA VAL A 89 -3.01 -8.03 -10.73
C VAL A 89 -1.97 -8.93 -11.41
N ARG A 90 -1.87 -8.88 -12.74
CA ARG A 90 -0.83 -9.64 -13.48
C ARG A 90 0.59 -9.19 -13.13
N LEU A 91 0.83 -7.90 -12.96
CA LEU A 91 2.13 -7.40 -12.49
C LEU A 91 2.44 -7.96 -11.10
N PHE A 92 1.47 -7.92 -10.19
CA PHE A 92 1.66 -8.44 -8.83
C PHE A 92 1.99 -9.94 -8.84
N HIS A 93 1.29 -10.72 -9.67
CA HIS A 93 1.55 -12.16 -9.81
C HIS A 93 2.92 -12.52 -10.38
N SER A 94 3.55 -11.63 -11.15
CA SER A 94 4.84 -11.88 -11.81
C SER A 94 6.06 -11.50 -10.98
N LEU A 95 5.87 -10.82 -9.84
CA LEU A 95 6.98 -10.40 -8.96
C LEU A 95 7.85 -11.58 -8.47
N PRO A 96 7.30 -12.74 -8.05
CA PRO A 96 8.09 -13.91 -7.68
C PRO A 96 9.01 -14.40 -8.82
N GLU A 97 8.49 -14.44 -10.05
CA GLU A 97 9.26 -14.85 -11.23
C GLU A 97 10.39 -13.88 -11.53
N LEU A 98 10.14 -12.57 -11.43
CA LEU A 98 11.16 -11.54 -11.61
C LEU A 98 12.31 -11.70 -10.60
N LYS A 99 11.99 -11.94 -9.32
CA LYS A 99 12.98 -12.25 -8.29
C LYS A 99 13.78 -13.51 -8.63
N ALA A 100 13.10 -14.59 -9.03
CA ALA A 100 13.75 -15.86 -9.35
C ALA A 100 14.75 -15.70 -10.52
N ILE A 101 14.39 -14.92 -11.54
CA ILE A 101 15.27 -14.59 -12.67
C ILE A 101 16.50 -13.82 -12.18
N ALA A 102 16.31 -12.74 -11.42
CA ALA A 102 17.45 -11.92 -10.97
C ALA A 102 18.40 -12.71 -10.07
N ARG A 103 17.89 -13.53 -9.14
CA ARG A 103 18.74 -14.39 -8.31
C ARG A 103 19.53 -15.39 -9.16
N ARG A 104 18.90 -16.00 -10.16
CA ARG A 104 19.58 -16.92 -11.09
C ARG A 104 20.69 -16.21 -11.88
N THR A 105 20.43 -14.98 -12.32
CA THR A 105 21.42 -14.16 -13.04
C THR A 105 22.57 -13.71 -12.14
N ALA A 106 22.31 -13.43 -10.86
CA ALA A 106 23.33 -13.04 -9.88
C ALA A 106 24.18 -14.21 -9.37
N GLN A 107 23.65 -15.44 -9.39
CA GLN A 107 24.30 -16.63 -8.83
C GLN A 107 25.75 -16.83 -9.30
N PRO A 108 26.09 -16.73 -10.61
CA PRO A 108 27.48 -16.90 -11.05
C PRO A 108 28.45 -15.88 -10.43
N GLY A 109 27.98 -14.67 -10.13
CA GLY A 109 28.79 -13.64 -9.47
C GLY A 109 29.06 -13.96 -8.00
N TRP A 110 28.07 -14.52 -7.30
CA TRP A 110 28.23 -15.01 -5.93
C TRP A 110 29.19 -16.22 -5.86
N ASP A 111 29.16 -17.10 -6.87
CA ASP A 111 29.98 -18.31 -6.93
C ASP A 111 31.46 -18.05 -7.21
N THR A 112 31.84 -16.83 -7.60
CA THR A 112 33.24 -16.48 -7.89
C THR A 112 34.16 -16.53 -6.67
N GLY A 113 33.62 -16.30 -5.47
CA GLY A 113 34.41 -16.06 -4.25
C GLY A 113 35.20 -14.74 -4.25
N ILE A 114 35.11 -13.93 -5.32
CA ILE A 114 35.78 -12.64 -5.42
C ILE A 114 34.86 -11.58 -4.82
N THR A 115 35.25 -11.02 -3.67
CA THR A 115 34.40 -10.07 -2.90
C THR A 115 33.82 -8.91 -3.72
N ALA A 116 34.55 -8.39 -4.72
CA ALA A 116 34.04 -7.34 -5.61
C ALA A 116 32.90 -7.83 -6.52
N GLU A 117 33.04 -9.02 -7.10
CA GLU A 117 32.01 -9.64 -7.97
C GLU A 117 30.80 -10.08 -7.15
N MET A 118 31.03 -10.68 -5.98
CA MET A 118 29.96 -11.05 -5.06
C MET A 118 29.13 -9.81 -4.64
N ARG A 119 29.80 -8.70 -4.30
CA ARG A 119 29.12 -7.46 -3.93
C ARG A 119 28.32 -6.89 -5.10
N LYS A 120 28.87 -6.92 -6.31
CA LYS A 120 28.18 -6.46 -7.52
C LYS A 120 26.92 -7.29 -7.80
N ALA A 121 27.03 -8.62 -7.74
CA ALA A 121 25.89 -9.51 -7.92
C ALA A 121 24.77 -9.25 -6.89
N THR A 122 25.14 -8.94 -5.64
CA THR A 122 24.15 -8.55 -4.63
C THR A 122 23.51 -7.20 -4.94
N TYR A 123 24.27 -6.21 -5.43
CA TYR A 123 23.72 -4.92 -5.85
C TYR A 123 22.72 -5.07 -6.99
N ASP A 124 22.99 -5.94 -7.97
CA ASP A 124 22.04 -6.19 -9.07
C ASP A 124 20.68 -6.70 -8.55
N VAL A 125 20.66 -7.53 -7.50
CA VAL A 125 19.41 -8.01 -6.87
C VAL A 125 18.76 -6.91 -6.02
N VAL A 126 19.54 -6.14 -5.28
CA VAL A 126 19.03 -5.00 -4.48
C VAL A 126 18.38 -3.94 -5.37
N ASP A 127 18.97 -3.63 -6.52
CA ASP A 127 18.42 -2.69 -7.50
C ASP A 127 17.07 -3.19 -8.05
N LEU A 128 16.92 -4.50 -8.29
CA LEU A 128 15.62 -5.08 -8.62
C LEU A 128 14.63 -4.92 -7.47
N TYR A 129 15.05 -5.18 -6.23
CA TYR A 129 14.17 -5.06 -5.06
C TYR A 129 13.71 -3.62 -4.83
N GLU A 130 14.58 -2.63 -5.05
CA GLU A 130 14.20 -1.22 -5.10
C GLU A 130 13.10 -0.98 -6.14
N HIS A 131 13.28 -1.51 -7.36
CA HIS A 131 12.29 -1.38 -8.42
C HIS A 131 10.95 -2.06 -8.07
N ILE A 132 10.99 -3.28 -7.53
CA ILE A 132 9.79 -4.02 -7.10
C ILE A 132 9.06 -3.23 -6.03
N TRP A 133 9.76 -2.72 -5.02
CA TRP A 133 9.14 -1.96 -3.95
C TRP A 133 8.53 -0.64 -4.46
N LEU A 134 9.19 0.04 -5.42
CA LEU A 134 8.62 1.19 -6.11
C LEU A 134 7.33 0.84 -6.87
N LYS A 135 7.26 -0.34 -7.49
CA LYS A 135 6.04 -0.80 -8.16
C LYS A 135 4.92 -1.15 -7.19
N LEU A 136 5.25 -1.72 -6.04
CA LEU A 136 4.27 -1.93 -4.96
C LEU A 136 3.78 -0.60 -4.37
N ALA A 137 4.65 0.41 -4.28
CA ALA A 137 4.27 1.74 -3.82
C ALA A 137 3.24 2.44 -4.74
N GLU A 138 3.15 2.07 -6.02
CA GLU A 138 2.15 2.62 -6.96
C GLU A 138 0.69 2.24 -6.58
N PHE A 139 0.49 1.25 -5.70
CA PHE A 139 -0.82 0.86 -5.15
C PHE A 139 -1.23 1.65 -3.90
N TYR A 140 -0.34 2.50 -3.38
CA TYR A 140 -0.62 3.36 -2.26
C TYR A 140 -0.78 4.81 -2.74
N PRO A 141 -1.50 5.65 -1.98
CA PRO A 141 -1.50 7.09 -2.19
C PRO A 141 -0.09 7.68 -2.25
N VAL A 142 0.12 8.69 -3.11
CA VAL A 142 1.47 9.28 -3.34
C VAL A 142 2.15 9.76 -2.06
N LYS A 143 1.39 10.37 -1.15
CA LYS A 143 1.92 10.94 0.10
C LYS A 143 2.12 9.92 1.22
N HIS A 144 1.74 8.65 1.02
CA HIS A 144 1.88 7.60 2.04
C HIS A 144 3.35 7.36 2.44
N PHE A 145 4.28 7.67 1.54
CA PHE A 145 5.72 7.53 1.77
C PHE A 145 6.39 8.86 2.17
N GLY A 146 5.60 9.86 2.57
CA GLY A 146 6.06 11.19 2.93
C GLY A 146 6.05 12.18 1.78
N LYS A 147 6.28 13.45 2.13
CA LYS A 147 6.20 14.61 1.20
C LYS A 147 7.07 14.51 -0.07
N ASP A 148 8.20 13.81 0.00
CA ASP A 148 9.16 13.68 -1.11
C ASP A 148 8.83 12.46 -2.01
N GLY A 149 7.76 11.73 -1.69
CA GLY A 149 7.24 10.59 -2.45
C GLY A 149 8.00 9.29 -2.24
N ALA A 150 7.43 8.21 -2.80
CA ALA A 150 7.94 6.84 -2.64
C ALA A 150 9.40 6.67 -3.08
N ALA A 151 9.81 7.32 -4.18
CA ALA A 151 11.18 7.21 -4.69
C ALA A 151 12.23 7.73 -3.70
N ALA A 152 11.99 8.90 -3.10
CA ALA A 152 12.91 9.47 -2.12
C ALA A 152 12.92 8.63 -0.83
N HIS A 153 11.75 8.20 -0.37
CA HIS A 153 11.60 7.35 0.81
C HIS A 153 12.37 6.04 0.68
N ILE A 154 12.09 5.28 -0.38
CA ILE A 154 12.67 3.95 -0.62
C ILE A 154 14.18 4.04 -0.75
N LYS A 155 14.67 5.02 -1.54
CA LYS A 155 16.11 5.25 -1.69
C LYS A 155 16.79 5.60 -0.37
N ASN A 156 16.15 6.42 0.46
CA ASN A 156 16.68 6.78 1.77
C ASN A 156 16.67 5.57 2.73
N TYR A 157 15.60 4.77 2.70
CA TYR A 157 15.50 3.53 3.47
C TYR A 157 16.66 2.58 3.16
N ILE A 158 16.90 2.28 1.89
CA ILE A 158 17.98 1.39 1.44
C ILE A 158 19.34 1.93 1.90
N ARG A 159 19.58 3.23 1.73
CA ARG A 159 20.82 3.88 2.19
C ARG A 159 21.05 3.71 3.69
N GLU A 160 20.02 3.94 4.51
CA GLU A 160 20.13 3.79 5.96
C GLU A 160 20.35 2.33 6.37
N ARG A 161 19.78 1.36 5.65
CA ARG A 161 20.10 -0.07 5.84
C ARG A 161 21.55 -0.37 5.55
N TYR A 162 22.09 0.08 4.42
CA TYR A 162 23.52 -0.06 4.13
C TYR A 162 24.38 0.54 5.24
N LYS A 163 24.06 1.76 5.69
CA LYS A 163 24.80 2.43 6.76
C LYS A 163 24.75 1.64 8.08
N PHE A 164 23.58 1.15 8.46
CA PHE A 164 23.40 0.34 9.66
C PHE A 164 24.19 -0.98 9.59
N HIS A 165 24.02 -1.75 8.51
CA HIS A 165 24.67 -3.05 8.37
C HIS A 165 26.19 -2.91 8.25
N TRP A 166 26.68 -1.87 7.58
CA TRP A 166 28.11 -1.59 7.52
C TRP A 166 28.67 -1.31 8.92
N ALA A 167 28.01 -0.45 9.71
CA ALA A 167 28.42 -0.17 11.09
C ALA A 167 28.35 -1.42 11.99
N LYS A 168 27.34 -2.28 11.79
CA LYS A 168 27.19 -3.56 12.51
C LYS A 168 28.36 -4.51 12.25
N HIS A 169 28.84 -4.58 11.01
CA HIS A 169 29.93 -5.46 10.59
C HIS A 169 31.32 -4.87 10.88
N GLU A 170 31.43 -3.59 11.21
CA GLU A 170 32.68 -2.90 11.57
C GLU A 170 32.62 -2.23 12.94
N PRO A 171 32.51 -3.00 14.05
CA PRO A 171 32.41 -2.43 15.40
C PRO A 171 33.69 -1.66 15.82
N GLY A 172 34.83 -1.92 15.18
CA GLY A 172 36.08 -1.19 15.39
C GLY A 172 36.18 0.13 14.62
N GLY A 173 35.15 0.48 13.84
CA GLY A 173 35.12 1.65 12.98
C GLY A 173 35.39 1.32 11.50
N PRO A 174 35.18 2.30 10.60
CA PRO A 174 35.24 2.09 9.16
C PRO A 174 36.58 1.52 8.67
N GLY A 175 36.54 0.47 7.86
CA GLY A 175 37.70 -0.16 7.22
C GLY A 175 38.40 -1.24 8.05
N THR A 176 37.83 -1.66 9.19
CA THR A 176 38.40 -2.68 10.07
C THR A 176 38.12 -4.13 9.62
N GLY A 177 37.06 -4.37 8.86
CA GLY A 177 36.65 -5.73 8.46
C GLY A 177 37.10 -6.17 7.07
N GLY A 178 37.84 -5.33 6.34
CA GLY A 178 38.31 -5.63 4.99
C GLY A 178 37.19 -5.72 3.94
N THR A 179 37.45 -6.39 2.81
CA THR A 179 36.52 -6.39 1.67
C THR A 179 35.28 -7.25 1.88
N ILE A 180 35.33 -8.22 2.80
CA ILE A 180 34.19 -9.11 3.08
C ILE A 180 33.00 -8.37 3.71
N VAL A 181 33.25 -7.27 4.41
CA VAL A 181 32.20 -6.40 4.99
C VAL A 181 31.19 -5.96 3.95
N GLY A 182 31.65 -5.60 2.75
CA GLY A 182 30.76 -5.18 1.66
C GLY A 182 29.84 -6.29 1.18
N VAL A 183 30.32 -7.54 1.20
CA VAL A 183 29.53 -8.72 0.84
C VAL A 183 28.47 -9.01 1.90
N LEU A 184 28.87 -9.03 3.19
CA LEU A 184 27.96 -9.27 4.32
C LEU A 184 26.89 -8.17 4.44
N THR A 185 27.30 -6.91 4.28
CA THR A 185 26.40 -5.76 4.30
C THR A 185 25.38 -5.85 3.17
N GLY A 186 25.83 -6.15 1.94
CA GLY A 186 24.91 -6.32 0.82
C GLY A 186 23.93 -7.46 1.03
N GLY A 187 24.39 -8.60 1.54
CA GLY A 187 23.54 -9.76 1.83
C GLY A 187 22.45 -9.42 2.84
N ASP A 188 22.80 -8.77 3.95
CA ASP A 188 21.82 -8.34 4.95
C ASP A 188 20.79 -7.35 4.37
N VAL A 189 21.23 -6.36 3.57
CA VAL A 189 20.31 -5.39 2.95
C VAL A 189 19.35 -6.09 1.98
N MET A 190 19.85 -7.04 1.20
CA MET A 190 19.03 -7.85 0.30
C MET A 190 17.97 -8.63 1.08
N ASP A 191 18.32 -9.24 2.21
CA ASP A 191 17.39 -10.00 3.05
C ASP A 191 16.35 -9.09 3.74
N ASP A 192 16.76 -7.90 4.22
CA ASP A 192 15.85 -6.88 4.77
C ASP A 192 14.79 -6.47 3.73
N LEU A 193 15.22 -6.22 2.49
CA LEU A 193 14.33 -5.86 1.39
C LEU A 193 13.43 -7.01 0.95
N ASP A 194 13.94 -8.25 0.93
CA ASP A 194 13.16 -9.45 0.62
C ASP A 194 11.95 -9.57 1.53
N ARG A 195 12.19 -9.44 2.84
CA ARG A 195 11.16 -9.46 3.87
C ARG A 195 10.19 -8.29 3.74
N LEU A 196 10.72 -7.08 3.55
CA LEU A 196 9.92 -5.87 3.43
C LEU A 196 8.96 -5.91 2.24
N ILE A 197 9.39 -6.50 1.12
CA ILE A 197 8.54 -6.69 -0.05
C ILE A 197 7.37 -7.63 0.28
N ILE A 198 7.61 -8.74 0.99
CA ILE A 198 6.54 -9.63 1.45
C ILE A 198 5.58 -8.89 2.38
N GLU A 199 6.08 -8.10 3.33
CA GLU A 199 5.27 -7.33 4.27
C GLU A 199 4.41 -6.27 3.53
N THR A 200 5.01 -5.55 2.58
CA THR A 200 4.30 -4.57 1.75
C THR A 200 3.23 -5.22 0.87
N ALA A 201 3.56 -6.37 0.27
CA ALA A 201 2.64 -7.19 -0.51
C ALA A 201 1.49 -7.72 0.36
N THR A 202 1.77 -8.16 1.58
CA THR A 202 0.75 -8.59 2.55
C THR A 202 -0.23 -7.46 2.84
N GLY A 203 0.24 -6.22 2.99
CA GLY A 203 -0.61 -5.05 3.20
C GLY A 203 -1.59 -4.79 2.04
N LEU A 204 -1.23 -5.17 0.81
CA LEU A 204 -2.04 -4.94 -0.39
C LEU A 204 -3.12 -6.00 -0.62
N VAL A 205 -2.77 -7.28 -0.44
CA VAL A 205 -3.66 -8.41 -0.82
C VAL A 205 -4.03 -9.32 0.36
N GLY A 206 -3.43 -9.14 1.54
CA GLY A 206 -3.58 -10.08 2.66
C GLY A 206 -4.99 -10.18 3.23
N TYR A 207 -5.86 -9.19 2.95
CA TYR A 207 -7.26 -9.17 3.38
C TYR A 207 -8.25 -9.41 2.23
N ARG A 208 -7.75 -9.78 1.04
CA ARG A 208 -8.56 -10.05 -0.14
C ARG A 208 -8.84 -11.54 -0.27
N ASP A 209 -10.11 -11.92 -0.23
CA ASP A 209 -10.53 -13.32 -0.37
C ASP A 209 -10.31 -13.88 -1.78
N ASP A 210 -10.20 -13.01 -2.78
CA ASP A 210 -10.01 -13.37 -4.20
C ASP A 210 -8.54 -13.57 -4.59
N PHE A 211 -7.59 -13.48 -3.65
CA PHE A 211 -6.16 -13.59 -3.91
C PHE A 211 -5.48 -14.63 -3.01
N ASP A 212 -4.89 -15.68 -3.61
CA ASP A 212 -4.08 -16.66 -2.87
C ASP A 212 -2.69 -16.12 -2.54
N PHE A 213 -2.63 -15.34 -1.45
CA PHE A 213 -1.37 -14.77 -0.98
C PHE A 213 -0.37 -15.82 -0.49
N ASN A 214 -0.84 -16.95 0.03
CA ASN A 214 0.06 -18.02 0.49
C ASN A 214 0.81 -18.61 -0.71
N ALA A 215 0.12 -18.97 -1.78
CA ALA A 215 0.76 -19.45 -3.00
C ALA A 215 1.71 -18.41 -3.62
N TRP A 216 1.34 -17.12 -3.61
CA TRP A 216 2.24 -16.05 -4.05
C TRP A 216 3.51 -15.97 -3.19
N ARG A 217 3.38 -16.04 -1.87
CA ARG A 217 4.50 -15.98 -0.92
C ARG A 217 5.41 -17.19 -1.04
N ASP A 218 4.85 -18.38 -1.25
CA ASP A 218 5.63 -19.60 -1.40
C ASP A 218 6.45 -19.56 -2.70
N ARG A 219 5.86 -19.05 -3.80
CA ARG A 219 6.62 -18.74 -5.03
C ARG A 219 7.71 -17.70 -4.78
N TRP A 220 7.41 -16.64 -4.02
CA TRP A 220 8.41 -15.61 -3.68
C TRP A 220 9.59 -16.19 -2.90
N ARG A 221 9.34 -17.09 -1.95
CA ARG A 221 10.40 -17.76 -1.17
C ARG A 221 11.14 -18.84 -1.97
N GLY A 222 10.62 -19.26 -3.11
CA GLY A 222 11.14 -20.40 -3.86
C GLY A 222 10.74 -21.75 -3.25
N GLU A 223 9.72 -21.76 -2.38
CA GLU A 223 9.17 -22.96 -1.71
C GLU A 223 8.09 -23.65 -2.57
N GLY A 224 7.58 -22.97 -3.61
CA GLY A 224 6.52 -23.47 -4.49
C GLY A 224 6.96 -24.34 -5.68
N SER A 225 8.25 -24.66 -5.82
CA SER A 225 8.78 -25.38 -7.01
C SER A 225 9.40 -26.75 -6.69
N SER A 226 8.98 -27.41 -5.60
CA SER A 226 9.48 -28.74 -5.23
C SER A 226 8.59 -29.91 -5.67
N ASN A 227 7.66 -29.71 -6.60
CA ASN A 227 6.70 -30.76 -7.01
C ASN A 227 6.67 -31.14 -8.49
N ASP A 228 7.52 -30.56 -9.34
CA ASP A 228 7.69 -31.04 -10.72
C ASP A 228 9.13 -31.51 -10.91
N ALA A 229 9.33 -32.80 -10.63
CA ALA A 229 10.51 -33.59 -10.97
C ALA A 229 10.44 -34.10 -12.41
#